data_AF-A0A2V6JAF9-F1
#
_entry.id   AF-A0A2V6JAF9-F1
#
_cell.length_a   1.000
_cell.length_b   1.000
_cell.length_c   1.000
_cell.angle_alpha   90.00
_cell.angle_beta   90.00
_cell.angle_gamma   90.00
#
_symmetry.space_group_name_H-M   'P 1'
#
loop_
_entity.id
_entity.type
_entity.pdbx_description
1 polymer ?
#
loop_
_entity_poly.entity_id
_entity_poly.type
_entity_poly.pdbx_seq_one_letter_code
_entity_poly.pdbx_strand_id
1 'polypeptide(L)'
;MNTTTIIILAVVVVLIAIAVAAFFYFRLQRSENLRKQFGPEYRRAVKQYGDQRKAEAELAEREKRVRKLDIRGLTRDEQTRFANNWKRTQGHFVDAPSPAVSEADSLVKELMLARRYPVGEFEQRAADISVDHPDVVNNYRNAHEIAERNKSGKATTEDLRQAMVHYRSLFEELLETTAAESSNQSERTKADKEVAK
;
A
#
# COMPACT_ATOMS: atom_id res chain seq x y z
N MET A 1 29.17 -52.78 5.14
CA MET A 1 28.27 -51.66 5.49
C MET A 1 27.14 -52.24 6.31
N ASN A 2 26.94 -51.79 7.54
CA ASN A 2 25.94 -52.37 8.43
C ASN A 2 24.55 -51.91 8.01
N THR A 3 23.56 -52.80 8.01
CA THR A 3 22.17 -52.51 7.62
C THR A 3 21.62 -51.28 8.36
N THR A 4 21.95 -51.13 9.64
CA THR A 4 21.62 -49.96 10.46
C THR A 4 22.19 -48.66 9.90
N THR A 5 23.43 -48.67 9.41
CA THR A 5 24.06 -47.49 8.78
C THR A 5 23.36 -47.11 7.48
N ILE A 6 22.94 -48.10 6.68
CA ILE A 6 22.18 -47.86 5.44
C ILE A 6 20.81 -47.25 5.74
N ILE A 7 20.10 -47.76 6.75
CA ILE A 7 18.79 -47.24 7.16
C ILE A 7 18.91 -45.80 7.68
N ILE A 8 19.89 -45.50 8.54
CA ILE A 8 20.10 -44.14 9.05
C ILE A 8 20.38 -43.17 7.89
N LEU A 9 21.25 -43.54 6.96
CA LEU A 9 21.61 -42.69 5.83
C LEU A 9 20.41 -42.46 4.90
N ALA A 10 19.60 -43.48 4.65
CA ALA A 10 18.35 -43.36 3.90
C ALA A 10 17.35 -42.39 4.58
N VAL A 11 17.17 -42.50 5.90
CA VAL A 11 16.29 -41.60 6.66
C VAL A 11 16.78 -40.16 6.60
N VAL A 12 18.08 -39.90 6.77
CA VAL A 12 18.65 -38.55 6.69
C VAL A 12 18.43 -37.94 5.30
N VAL A 13 18.67 -38.71 4.23
CA VAL A 13 18.43 -38.23 2.85
C VAL A 13 16.96 -37.89 2.64
N VAL A 14 16.02 -38.72 3.13
CA VAL A 14 14.59 -38.43 3.04
C VAL A 14 14.23 -37.16 3.81
N LEU A 15 14.75 -36.97 5.02
CA LEU A 15 14.50 -35.75 5.81
C LEU A 15 15.02 -34.50 5.11
N ILE A 16 16.22 -34.55 4.52
CA ILE A 16 16.78 -33.44 3.74
C ILE A 16 15.90 -33.16 2.52
N ALA A 17 15.47 -34.20 1.80
CA ALA A 17 14.60 -34.05 0.64
C ALA A 17 13.26 -33.38 1.01
N ILE A 18 12.65 -33.79 2.13
CA ILE A 18 11.41 -33.17 2.65
C ILE A 18 11.65 -31.70 3.01
N ALA A 19 12.74 -31.39 3.71
CA ALA A 19 13.07 -30.02 4.10
C ALA A 19 13.28 -29.11 2.87
N VAL A 20 13.98 -29.61 1.85
CA VAL A 20 14.19 -28.90 0.58
C VAL A 20 12.86 -28.69 -0.15
N ALA A 21 12.03 -29.71 -0.26
CA ALA A 21 10.71 -29.61 -0.90
C ALA A 21 9.82 -28.59 -0.18
N ALA A 22 9.77 -28.63 1.15
CA ALA A 22 9.04 -27.66 1.97
C ALA A 22 9.57 -26.23 1.76
N PHE A 23 10.89 -26.04 1.76
CA PHE A 23 11.51 -24.74 1.51
C PHE A 23 11.10 -24.16 0.15
N PHE A 24 11.15 -24.95 -0.92
CA PHE A 24 10.72 -24.50 -2.25
C PHE A 24 9.21 -24.20 -2.30
N TYR A 25 8.38 -25.02 -1.66
CA TYR A 25 6.94 -24.80 -1.57
C TYR A 25 6.59 -23.47 -0.89
N PHE A 26 7.15 -23.21 0.31
CA PHE A 26 6.92 -21.96 1.04
C PHE A 26 7.44 -20.74 0.28
N ARG A 27 8.57 -20.88 -0.39
CA ARG A 27 9.15 -19.82 -1.21
C ARG A 27 8.24 -19.45 -2.37
N LEU A 28 7.70 -20.45 -3.08
CA LEU A 28 6.83 -20.23 -4.23
C LEU A 28 5.52 -19.56 -3.79
N GLN A 29 4.89 -20.05 -2.72
CA GLN A 29 3.69 -19.42 -2.17
C GLN A 29 3.92 -17.96 -1.77
N ARG A 30 5.05 -17.65 -1.13
CA ARG A 30 5.35 -16.29 -0.70
C ARG A 30 5.50 -15.33 -1.89
N SER A 31 6.16 -15.77 -2.95
CA SER A 31 6.30 -15.01 -4.19
C SER A 31 4.95 -14.74 -4.84
N GLU A 32 4.09 -15.76 -4.95
CA GLU A 32 2.74 -15.62 -5.47
C GLU A 32 1.87 -14.68 -4.63
N ASN A 33 1.96 -14.76 -3.30
CA ASN A 33 1.23 -13.86 -2.40
C ASN A 33 1.70 -12.41 -2.56
N LEU A 34 3.01 -12.17 -2.61
CA LEU A 34 3.57 -10.83 -2.85
C LEU A 34 3.12 -10.28 -4.21
N ARG A 35 3.13 -11.12 -5.25
CA ARG A 35 2.68 -10.72 -6.58
C ARG A 35 1.19 -10.38 -6.62
N LYS A 36 0.36 -11.17 -5.93
CA LYS A 36 -1.09 -10.92 -5.82
C LYS A 36 -1.39 -9.66 -5.01
N GLN A 37 -0.71 -9.47 -3.88
CA GLN A 37 -0.93 -8.33 -3.00
C GLN A 37 -0.45 -7.03 -3.62
N PHE A 38 0.79 -6.97 -4.11
CA PHE A 38 1.38 -5.73 -4.63
C PHE A 38 1.03 -5.45 -6.10
N GLY A 39 0.60 -6.47 -6.86
CA GLY A 39 0.15 -6.31 -8.23
C GLY A 39 1.14 -5.54 -9.12
N PRO A 40 0.79 -4.34 -9.64
CA PRO A 40 1.72 -3.50 -10.40
C PRO A 40 3.00 -3.10 -9.64
N GLU A 41 2.92 -2.89 -8.32
CA GLU A 41 4.07 -2.51 -7.51
C GLU A 41 5.12 -3.63 -7.44
N TYR A 42 4.69 -4.89 -7.52
CA TYR A 42 5.62 -6.03 -7.63
C TYR A 42 6.50 -5.90 -8.88
N ARG A 43 5.89 -5.62 -10.04
CA ARG A 43 6.61 -5.43 -11.30
C ARG A 43 7.56 -4.23 -11.24
N ARG A 44 7.13 -3.14 -10.59
CA ARG A 44 7.97 -1.96 -10.34
C ARG A 44 9.18 -2.32 -9.50
N ALA A 45 9.00 -3.03 -8.38
CA ALA A 45 10.09 -3.44 -7.50
C ALA A 45 11.09 -4.33 -8.23
N VAL A 46 10.63 -5.34 -8.99
CA VAL A 46 11.51 -6.20 -9.79
C VAL A 46 12.32 -5.37 -10.80
N LYS A 47 11.69 -4.41 -11.49
CA LYS A 47 12.39 -3.51 -12.42
C LYS A 47 13.41 -2.61 -11.72
N GLN A 48 13.08 -2.11 -10.53
CA GLN A 48 13.93 -1.22 -9.74
C GLN A 48 15.18 -1.95 -9.21
N TYR A 49 15.02 -3.16 -8.69
CA TYR A 49 16.13 -3.92 -8.08
C TYR A 49 16.89 -4.79 -9.07
N GLY A 50 16.33 -5.07 -10.25
CA GLY A 50 16.92 -5.93 -11.28
C GLY A 50 17.02 -7.41 -10.90
N ASP A 51 16.57 -7.78 -9.70
CA ASP A 51 16.60 -9.13 -9.17
C ASP A 51 15.32 -9.40 -8.38
N GLN A 52 14.66 -10.51 -8.72
CA GLN A 52 13.39 -10.89 -8.12
C GLN A 52 13.52 -11.16 -6.61
N ARG A 53 14.61 -11.78 -6.16
CA ARG A 53 14.80 -12.12 -4.74
C ARG A 53 14.98 -10.86 -3.90
N LYS A 54 15.74 -9.88 -4.40
CA LYS A 54 15.92 -8.58 -3.75
C LYS A 54 14.60 -7.81 -3.68
N ALA A 55 13.83 -7.79 -4.77
CA ALA A 55 12.51 -7.15 -4.79
C ALA A 55 11.55 -7.79 -3.79
N GLU A 56 11.42 -9.12 -3.78
CA GLU A 56 10.56 -9.82 -2.83
C GLU A 56 10.99 -9.65 -1.37
N ALA A 57 12.30 -9.62 -1.11
CA ALA A 57 12.83 -9.36 0.23
C ALA A 57 12.43 -7.96 0.73
N GLU A 58 12.55 -6.96 -0.15
CA GLU A 58 12.20 -5.59 0.18
C GLU A 58 10.69 -5.40 0.36
N LEU A 59 9.85 -5.95 -0.53
CA LEU A 59 8.39 -5.86 -0.40
C LEU A 59 7.91 -6.51 0.89
N ALA A 60 8.48 -7.65 1.25
CA ALA A 60 8.16 -8.30 2.52
C ALA A 60 8.66 -7.48 3.74
N GLU A 61 9.73 -6.71 3.60
CA GLU A 61 10.17 -5.77 4.62
C GLU A 61 9.18 -4.61 4.77
N ARG A 62 8.68 -4.05 3.67
CA ARG A 62 7.62 -3.03 3.68
C ARG A 62 6.42 -3.51 4.48
N GLU A 63 5.91 -4.70 4.16
CA GLU A 63 4.78 -5.26 4.90
C GLU A 63 5.10 -5.45 6.39
N LYS A 64 6.32 -5.87 6.74
CA LYS A 64 6.71 -6.01 8.15
C LYS A 64 6.74 -4.68 8.88
N ARG A 65 7.14 -3.58 8.21
CA ARG A 65 7.08 -2.24 8.79
C ARG A 65 5.63 -1.78 8.94
N VAL A 66 4.83 -1.91 7.88
CA VAL A 66 3.42 -1.49 7.88
C VAL A 66 2.58 -2.25 8.89
N ARG A 67 2.77 -3.57 9.04
CA ARG A 67 2.10 -4.37 10.09
C ARG A 67 2.40 -3.92 11.53
N LYS A 68 3.49 -3.16 11.75
CA LYS A 68 3.83 -2.60 13.07
C LYS A 68 3.24 -1.20 13.26
N LEU A 69 2.70 -0.59 12.20
CA LEU A 69 2.02 0.69 12.28
C LEU A 69 0.61 0.48 12.82
N ASP A 70 0.18 1.40 13.67
CA ASP A 70 -1.19 1.44 14.17
C ASP A 70 -2.06 2.28 13.22
N ILE A 71 -2.21 1.78 11.98
CA ILE A 71 -3.04 2.42 10.96
C ILE A 71 -4.49 2.34 11.40
N ARG A 72 -5.18 3.48 11.39
CA ARG A 72 -6.57 3.57 11.82
C ARG A 72 -7.50 4.07 10.72
N GLY A 73 -8.77 3.72 10.86
CA GLY A 73 -9.87 4.36 10.15
C GLY A 73 -10.09 5.81 10.61
N LEU A 74 -10.79 6.58 9.78
CA LEU A 74 -11.18 7.95 10.06
C LEU A 74 -12.56 7.99 10.71
N THR A 75 -12.76 8.88 11.66
CA THR A 75 -14.09 9.18 12.19
C THR A 75 -14.96 9.84 11.11
N ARG A 76 -16.29 9.81 11.25
CA ARG A 76 -17.21 10.45 10.30
C ARG A 76 -16.97 11.96 10.15
N ASP A 77 -16.63 12.61 11.25
CA ASP A 77 -16.32 14.05 11.26
C ASP A 77 -15.02 14.34 10.51
N GLU A 78 -13.99 13.49 10.69
CA GLU A 78 -12.74 13.59 9.93
C GLU A 78 -12.97 13.36 8.44
N GLN A 79 -13.73 12.32 8.06
CA GLN A 79 -14.08 12.06 6.66
C GLN A 79 -14.81 13.25 6.03
N THR A 80 -15.80 13.80 6.74
CA THR A 80 -16.56 14.97 6.27
C THR A 80 -15.66 16.20 6.11
N ARG A 81 -14.79 16.45 7.09
CA ARG A 81 -13.82 17.56 7.05
C ARG A 81 -12.88 17.43 5.85
N PHE A 82 -12.28 16.26 5.67
CA PHE A 82 -11.37 15.99 4.56
C PHE A 82 -12.07 16.09 3.21
N ALA A 83 -13.27 15.52 3.07
CA ALA A 83 -14.06 15.63 1.84
C ALA A 83 -14.41 17.08 1.49
N ASN A 84 -14.76 17.91 2.48
CA ASN A 84 -15.02 19.34 2.27
C ASN A 84 -13.74 20.11 1.89
N ASN A 85 -12.62 19.81 2.54
CA ASN A 85 -11.32 20.39 2.18
C ASN A 85 -10.94 20.05 0.73
N TRP A 86 -11.13 18.79 0.33
CA TRP A 86 -10.86 18.35 -1.04
C TRP A 86 -11.70 19.10 -2.07
N LYS A 87 -13.02 19.23 -1.82
CA LYS A 87 -13.92 20.01 -2.69
C LYS A 87 -13.47 21.46 -2.84
N ARG A 88 -13.03 22.09 -1.75
CA ARG A 88 -12.51 23.47 -1.79
C ARG A 88 -11.24 23.57 -2.63
N THR A 89 -10.28 22.67 -2.43
CA THR A 89 -9.04 22.62 -3.23
C THR A 89 -9.32 22.38 -4.72
N GLN A 90 -10.29 21.52 -5.06
CA GLN A 90 -10.73 21.36 -6.45
C GLN A 90 -11.34 22.64 -7.02
N GLY A 91 -12.14 23.37 -6.24
CA GLY A 91 -12.68 24.67 -6.66
C GLY A 91 -11.59 25.70 -6.95
N HIS A 92 -10.56 25.77 -6.10
CA HIS A 92 -9.41 26.67 -6.30
C HIS A 92 -8.62 26.38 -7.58
N PHE A 93 -8.64 25.14 -8.09
CA PHE A 93 -7.88 24.76 -9.29
C PHE A 93 -8.28 25.59 -10.52
N VAL A 94 -9.54 26.02 -10.62
CA VAL A 94 -10.04 26.79 -11.78
C VAL A 94 -9.32 28.14 -11.89
N ASP A 95 -9.14 28.82 -10.76
CA ASP A 95 -8.53 30.15 -10.71
C ASP A 95 -7.02 30.10 -10.48
N ALA A 96 -6.55 29.09 -9.73
CA ALA A 96 -5.18 28.95 -9.27
C ALA A 96 -4.68 27.48 -9.36
N PRO A 97 -4.36 26.96 -10.57
CA PRO A 97 -3.99 25.56 -10.76
C PRO A 97 -2.74 25.12 -9.96
N SER A 98 -1.70 25.95 -9.95
CA SER A 98 -0.41 25.60 -9.32
C SER A 98 -0.50 25.55 -7.78
N PRO A 99 -1.12 26.55 -7.10
CA PRO A 99 -1.43 26.44 -5.68
C PRO A 99 -2.34 25.26 -5.33
N ALA A 100 -3.39 25.01 -6.13
CA ALA A 100 -4.33 23.92 -5.86
C ALA A 100 -3.67 22.53 -5.89
N VAL A 101 -2.71 22.28 -6.80
CA VAL A 101 -1.94 21.03 -6.80
C VAL A 101 -1.07 20.87 -5.55
N SER A 102 -0.50 21.98 -5.05
CA SER A 102 0.30 21.97 -3.81
C SER A 102 -0.56 21.77 -2.57
N GLU A 103 -1.76 22.34 -2.55
CA GLU A 103 -2.78 22.09 -1.54
C GLU A 103 -3.23 20.62 -1.56
N ALA A 104 -3.44 20.03 -2.73
CA ALA A 104 -3.82 18.63 -2.88
C ALA A 104 -2.74 17.67 -2.33
N ASP A 105 -1.46 17.91 -2.64
CA ASP A 105 -0.34 17.14 -2.08
C ASP A 105 -0.31 17.24 -0.54
N SER A 106 -0.51 18.44 0.00
CA SER A 106 -0.55 18.69 1.44
C SER A 106 -1.73 17.98 2.10
N LEU A 107 -2.92 18.06 1.49
CA LEU A 107 -4.13 17.44 2.01
C LEU A 107 -4.06 15.91 2.02
N VAL A 108 -3.43 15.30 1.01
CA VAL A 108 -3.14 13.85 1.01
C VAL A 108 -2.20 13.48 2.15
N LYS A 109 -1.15 14.26 2.41
CA LYS A 109 -0.24 14.03 3.54
C LYS A 109 -0.95 14.15 4.89
N GLU A 110 -1.81 15.15 5.06
CA GLU A 110 -2.63 15.32 6.26
C GLU A 110 -3.59 14.14 6.46
N LEU A 111 -4.18 13.63 5.39
CA LEU A 111 -5.05 12.45 5.43
C LEU A 111 -4.28 11.20 5.85
N MET A 112 -3.10 10.98 5.27
CA MET A 112 -2.19 9.90 5.66
C MET A 112 -1.81 9.98 7.15
N LEU A 113 -1.46 11.18 7.63
CA LEU A 113 -1.18 11.44 9.04
C LEU A 113 -2.37 11.13 9.95
N ALA A 114 -3.57 11.55 9.57
CA ALA A 114 -4.77 11.27 10.34
C ALA A 114 -5.00 9.76 10.49
N ARG A 115 -4.70 8.99 9.43
CA ARG A 115 -4.71 7.51 9.43
C ARG A 115 -3.47 6.87 10.08
N ARG A 116 -2.53 7.66 10.61
CA ARG A 116 -1.29 7.25 11.29
C ARG A 116 -0.25 6.57 10.39
N TYR A 117 -0.28 6.85 9.08
CA TYR A 117 0.88 6.55 8.23
C TYR A 117 2.06 7.47 8.60
N PRO A 118 3.30 6.95 8.59
CA PRO A 118 4.49 7.75 8.83
C PRO A 118 4.65 8.80 7.73
N VAL A 119 4.99 10.04 8.11
CA VAL A 119 5.37 11.10 7.18
C VAL A 119 6.89 11.25 7.08
N GLY A 120 7.53 10.27 6.47
CA GLY A 120 8.95 10.33 6.11
C GLY A 120 9.17 10.95 4.72
N GLU A 121 10.29 10.61 4.08
CA GLU A 121 10.55 10.93 2.68
C GLU A 121 9.48 10.38 1.74
N PHE A 122 9.26 11.03 0.59
CA PHE A 122 8.20 10.68 -0.34
C PHE A 122 8.21 9.20 -0.75
N GLU A 123 9.37 8.68 -1.18
CA GLU A 123 9.47 7.29 -1.62
C GLU A 123 9.20 6.29 -0.50
N GLN A 124 9.57 6.62 0.74
CA GLN A 124 9.26 5.77 1.90
C GLN A 124 7.75 5.75 2.15
N ARG A 125 7.08 6.91 2.13
CA ARG A 125 5.62 6.98 2.29
C ARG A 125 4.89 6.22 1.18
N ALA A 126 5.34 6.38 -0.06
CA ALA A 126 4.78 5.67 -1.22
C ALA A 126 5.02 4.15 -1.11
N ALA A 127 6.19 3.73 -0.61
CA ALA A 127 6.46 2.32 -0.34
C ALA A 127 5.55 1.76 0.74
N ASP A 128 5.37 2.46 1.86
CA ASP A 128 4.54 1.97 2.96
C ASP A 128 3.05 1.95 2.59
N ILE A 129 2.54 2.97 1.90
CA ILE A 129 1.13 2.99 1.46
C ILE A 129 0.82 1.91 0.40
N SER A 130 1.81 1.48 -0.39
CA SER A 130 1.63 0.42 -1.40
C SER A 130 1.26 -0.94 -0.82
N VAL A 131 1.46 -1.15 0.48
CA VAL A 131 1.10 -2.41 1.16
C VAL A 131 -0.41 -2.58 1.25
N ASP A 132 -1.12 -1.50 1.57
CA ASP A 132 -2.58 -1.49 1.76
C ASP A 132 -3.31 -0.96 0.52
N HIS A 133 -2.66 -0.09 -0.24
CA HIS A 133 -3.23 0.61 -1.41
C HIS A 133 -2.35 0.47 -2.66
N PRO A 134 -2.09 -0.77 -3.13
CA PRO A 134 -1.18 -1.06 -4.25
C PRO A 134 -1.66 -0.51 -5.60
N ASP A 135 -2.97 -0.33 -5.78
CA ASP A 135 -3.53 0.08 -7.08
C ASP A 135 -3.40 1.60 -7.32
N VAL A 136 -3.41 2.39 -6.26
CA VAL A 136 -3.39 3.86 -6.34
C VAL A 136 -2.02 4.48 -6.07
N VAL A 137 -1.04 3.69 -5.59
CA VAL A 137 0.30 4.21 -5.30
C VAL A 137 1.01 4.78 -6.53
N ASN A 138 0.77 4.22 -7.72
CA ASN A 138 1.35 4.76 -8.95
C ASN A 138 0.76 6.14 -9.30
N ASN A 139 -0.53 6.35 -9.04
CA ASN A 139 -1.13 7.67 -9.16
C ASN A 139 -0.46 8.64 -8.19
N TYR A 140 -0.23 8.24 -6.94
CA TYR A 140 0.48 9.08 -5.97
C TYR A 140 1.88 9.50 -6.45
N ARG A 141 2.66 8.59 -7.03
CA ARG A 141 3.98 8.89 -7.60
C ARG A 141 3.92 9.84 -8.78
N ASN A 142 3.01 9.61 -9.71
CA ASN A 142 2.83 10.49 -10.87
C ASN A 142 2.39 11.89 -10.45
N ALA A 143 1.46 11.99 -9.50
CA ALA A 143 1.00 13.26 -8.95
C ALA A 143 2.13 14.05 -8.28
N HIS A 144 2.97 13.36 -7.49
CA HIS A 144 4.09 13.97 -6.81
C HIS A 144 5.18 14.43 -7.78
N GLU A 145 5.50 13.64 -8.80
CA GLU A 145 6.44 14.03 -9.85
C GLU A 145 5.98 15.32 -10.56
N ILE A 146 4.69 15.40 -10.91
CA ILE A 146 4.12 16.62 -11.49
C ILE A 146 4.19 17.79 -10.50
N ALA A 147 3.87 17.57 -9.22
CA ALA A 147 3.93 18.60 -8.20
C ALA A 147 5.36 19.14 -8.00
N GLU A 148 6.38 18.28 -8.04
CA GLU A 148 7.79 18.70 -7.99
C GLU A 148 8.18 19.48 -9.26
N ARG A 149 7.76 19.05 -10.45
CA ARG A 149 7.95 19.83 -11.68
C ARG A 149 7.28 21.20 -11.60
N ASN A 150 6.07 21.26 -11.04
CA ASN A 150 5.31 22.49 -10.85
C ASN A 150 6.04 23.48 -9.94
N LYS A 151 6.65 23.01 -8.83
CA LYS A 151 7.48 23.86 -7.95
C LYS A 151 8.64 24.52 -8.69
N SER A 152 9.17 23.86 -9.72
CA SER A 152 10.23 24.40 -10.59
C SER A 152 9.72 25.18 -11.81
N GLY A 153 8.41 25.41 -11.95
CA GLY A 153 7.80 26.10 -13.08
C GLY A 153 7.80 25.32 -14.40
N LYS A 154 8.02 24.00 -14.36
CA LYS A 154 8.17 23.13 -15.54
C LYS A 154 6.94 22.28 -15.87
N ALA A 155 5.84 22.47 -15.16
CA ALA A 155 4.59 21.75 -15.39
C ALA A 155 3.63 22.59 -16.24
N THR A 156 2.98 21.96 -17.21
CA THR A 156 1.90 22.58 -17.99
C THR A 156 0.59 22.53 -17.20
N THR A 157 -0.39 23.37 -17.53
CA THR A 157 -1.72 23.31 -16.89
C THR A 157 -2.39 21.94 -17.06
N GLU A 158 -2.15 21.26 -18.18
CA GLU A 158 -2.65 19.90 -18.40
C GLU A 158 -1.95 18.88 -17.48
N ASP A 159 -0.64 19.00 -17.25
CA ASP A 159 0.04 18.21 -16.22
C ASP A 159 -0.63 18.43 -14.85
N LEU A 160 -0.90 19.68 -14.48
CA LEU A 160 -1.53 20.00 -13.20
C LEU A 160 -2.92 19.38 -13.07
N ARG A 161 -3.69 19.36 -14.16
CA ARG A 161 -4.99 18.68 -14.22
C ARG A 161 -4.84 17.18 -13.97
N GLN A 162 -3.84 16.54 -14.57
CA GLN A 162 -3.54 15.12 -14.33
C GLN A 162 -3.11 14.85 -12.88
N ALA A 163 -2.29 15.73 -12.29
CA ALA A 163 -1.91 15.62 -10.88
C ALA A 163 -3.14 15.66 -9.96
N MET A 164 -4.11 16.54 -10.22
CA MET A 164 -5.37 16.58 -9.47
C MET A 164 -6.15 15.27 -9.57
N VAL A 165 -6.22 14.65 -10.75
CA VAL A 165 -6.87 13.35 -10.95
C VAL A 165 -6.15 12.26 -10.17
N HIS A 166 -4.82 12.24 -10.24
CA HIS A 166 -4.01 11.25 -9.56
C HIS A 166 -4.07 11.38 -8.02
N TYR A 167 -4.00 12.60 -7.48
CA TYR A 167 -4.20 12.83 -6.05
C TYR A 167 -5.62 12.44 -5.62
N ARG A 168 -6.65 12.75 -6.42
CA ARG A 168 -8.04 12.35 -6.12
C ARG A 168 -8.16 10.85 -5.93
N SER A 169 -7.59 10.07 -6.84
CA SER A 169 -7.65 8.61 -6.79
C SER A 169 -7.09 8.06 -5.47
N LEU A 170 -5.96 8.60 -5.00
CA LEU A 170 -5.43 8.20 -3.69
C LEU A 170 -6.30 8.72 -2.53
N PHE A 171 -6.78 9.95 -2.65
CA PHE A 171 -7.55 10.60 -1.60
C PHE A 171 -8.89 9.91 -1.32
N GLU A 172 -9.62 9.55 -2.38
CA GLU A 172 -10.88 8.81 -2.29
C GLU A 172 -10.67 7.42 -1.68
N GLU A 173 -9.66 6.68 -2.14
CA GLU A 173 -9.28 5.38 -1.56
C GLU A 173 -9.01 5.49 -0.05
N LEU A 174 -8.22 6.49 0.36
CA LEU A 174 -7.88 6.73 1.76
C LEU A 174 -9.07 7.17 2.61
N LEU A 175 -10.08 7.81 2.01
CA LEU A 175 -11.33 8.17 2.68
C LEU A 175 -12.30 6.99 2.81
N GLU A 176 -12.42 6.15 1.77
CA GLU A 176 -13.43 5.08 1.68
C GLU A 176 -13.11 3.86 2.53
N THR A 177 -11.83 3.59 2.80
CA THR A 177 -11.35 2.37 3.48
C THR A 177 -12.01 2.08 4.85
N THR A 178 -12.71 3.05 5.48
CA THR A 178 -13.44 2.83 6.75
C THR A 178 -14.87 2.29 6.58
N ALA A 179 -15.52 2.47 5.41
CA ALA A 179 -16.90 2.01 5.20
C ALA A 179 -16.98 0.47 5.20
N ALA A 180 -15.99 -0.20 4.60
CA ALA A 180 -15.92 -1.66 4.50
C ALA A 180 -15.55 -2.35 5.83
N GLU A 181 -14.78 -1.70 6.70
CA GLU A 181 -14.40 -2.25 8.02
C GLU A 181 -15.53 -2.06 9.05
N SER A 182 -16.22 -0.92 9.00
CA SER A 182 -17.34 -0.62 9.91
C SER A 182 -18.59 -1.46 9.61
N SER A 183 -18.84 -1.80 8.34
CA SER A 183 -19.93 -2.71 7.96
C SER A 183 -19.66 -4.14 8.41
N ASN A 184 -18.44 -4.66 8.19
CA ASN A 184 -18.04 -6.00 8.62
C ASN A 184 -18.07 -6.18 10.15
N GLN A 185 -17.72 -5.14 10.92
CA GLN A 185 -17.78 -5.20 12.39
C GLN A 185 -19.21 -5.11 12.93
N SER A 186 -20.08 -4.33 12.27
CA SER A 186 -21.51 -4.23 12.61
C SER A 186 -22.27 -5.54 12.31
N GLU A 187 -21.93 -6.23 11.23
CA GLU A 187 -22.51 -7.54 10.88
C GLU A 187 -22.06 -8.66 11.84
N ARG A 188 -20.77 -8.72 12.19
CA ARG A 188 -20.27 -9.67 13.21
C ARG A 188 -20.91 -9.47 14.57
N THR A 189 -21.07 -8.22 15.01
CA THR A 189 -21.69 -7.91 16.31
C THR A 189 -23.19 -8.22 16.35
N LYS A 190 -23.88 -8.19 15.20
CA LYS A 190 -25.28 -8.63 15.09
C LYS A 190 -25.40 -10.15 15.11
N ALA A 191 -24.54 -10.87 14.39
CA ALA A 191 -24.51 -12.33 14.38
C ALA A 191 -24.27 -12.91 15.79
N ASP A 192 -23.35 -12.33 16.57
CA ASP A 192 -23.07 -12.77 17.93
C ASP A 192 -24.26 -12.54 18.90
N LYS A 193 -25.08 -11.52 18.65
CA LYS A 193 -26.30 -11.25 19.45
C LYS A 193 -27.48 -12.14 19.08
N GLU A 194 -27.51 -12.68 17.87
CA GLU A 194 -28.58 -13.55 17.37
C GLU A 194 -28.35 -15.02 17.78
N VAL A 195 -27.10 -15.43 17.97
CA VAL A 195 -26.73 -16.77 18.48
C VAL A 195 -26.90 -16.90 20.01
N ALA A 196 -26.95 -15.78 20.73
CA ALA A 196 -27.11 -15.74 22.18
C ALA A 196 -28.58 -15.73 22.66
N LYS A 197 -29.55 -15.93 21.76
CA LYS A 197 -30.99 -15.95 22.04
C LYS A 197 -31.61 -17.26 21.58
#